data_AF-A0A377ZID2-F1
#
_entry.id   AF-A0A377ZID2-F1
#
_cell.length_a   1.000
_cell.length_b   1.000
_cell.length_c   1.000
_cell.angle_alpha   90.00
_cell.angle_beta   90.00
_cell.angle_gamma   90.00
#
_symmetry.space_group_name_H-M   'P 1'
#
loop_
_entity.id
_entity.type
_entity.pdbx_description
1 polymer ?
#
loop_
_entity_poly.entity_id
_entity_poly.type
_entity_poly.pdbx_seq_one_letter_code
_entity_poly.pdbx_strand_id
1 'polypeptide(L)'
;MNALTAVKPTPAPVAQQYPGFSFTPSAQSPRLLELTFSAETTTQFLQQVAQWPVQALEYKSFLRFQVGKILDDLCGNQLQPLLIKTLLDRAEGALLINGEGIDHVSQAEEMVKLATAVAHLMSFQLRRHERSVLRPLRGEKCR
;
A
#
# COMPACT_ATOMS: atom_id res chain seq x y z
N MET A 1 -29.08 -0.17 36.24
CA MET A 1 -28.90 0.97 35.32
C MET A 1 -27.72 0.64 34.43
N ASN A 2 -27.94 0.09 33.22
CA ASN A 2 -26.86 -0.19 32.28
C ASN A 2 -27.00 0.75 31.09
N ALA A 3 -26.10 1.73 31.02
CA ALA A 3 -26.00 2.67 29.92
C ALA A 3 -25.43 1.94 28.70
N LEU A 4 -26.34 1.43 27.85
CA LEU A 4 -26.02 1.11 26.47
C LEU A 4 -25.65 2.43 25.77
N THR A 5 -24.35 2.69 25.67
CA THR A 5 -23.84 3.83 24.90
C THR A 5 -24.29 3.69 23.46
N ALA A 6 -25.18 4.58 23.05
CA ALA A 6 -25.61 4.75 21.68
C ALA A 6 -24.38 5.01 20.79
N VAL A 7 -24.03 4.03 19.95
CA VAL A 7 -23.13 4.24 18.83
C VAL A 7 -23.87 5.15 17.85
N LYS A 8 -23.43 6.41 17.82
CA LYS A 8 -23.86 7.41 16.84
C LYS A 8 -23.65 6.82 15.43
N PRO A 9 -24.60 6.94 14.48
CA PRO A 9 -24.38 6.43 13.14
C PRO A 9 -23.21 7.19 12.52
N THR A 10 -22.08 6.51 12.35
CA THR A 10 -20.95 6.98 11.57
C THR A 10 -21.45 7.27 10.16
N PRO A 11 -21.17 8.44 9.56
CA PRO A 11 -21.55 8.70 8.17
C PRO A 11 -20.98 7.58 7.29
N ALA A 12 -21.78 7.13 6.33
CA ALA A 12 -21.45 6.01 5.47
C ALA A 12 -20.01 6.13 4.94
N PRO A 13 -19.20 5.06 5.01
CA PRO A 13 -17.82 5.10 4.57
C PRO A 13 -17.80 5.46 3.07
N VAL A 14 -17.33 6.67 2.76
CA VAL A 14 -17.30 7.14 1.37
C VAL A 14 -16.19 6.36 0.67
N ALA A 15 -16.59 5.38 -0.13
CA ALA A 15 -15.69 4.63 -0.99
C ALA A 15 -15.00 5.60 -1.96
N GLN A 16 -13.68 5.72 -1.85
CA GLN A 16 -12.88 6.49 -2.80
C GLN A 16 -12.40 5.54 -3.89
N GLN A 17 -12.74 5.87 -5.14
CA GLN A 17 -12.27 5.14 -6.31
C GLN A 17 -11.01 5.81 -6.84
N TYR A 18 -9.97 5.01 -7.01
CA TYR A 18 -8.71 5.40 -7.61
C TYR A 18 -8.49 4.59 -8.89
N PRO A 19 -7.63 5.06 -9.81
CA PRO A 19 -7.29 4.28 -10.99
C PRO A 19 -6.63 2.96 -10.56
N GLY A 20 -7.33 1.85 -10.79
CA GLY A 20 -6.85 0.49 -10.55
C GLY A 20 -7.14 -0.10 -9.16
N PHE A 21 -7.69 0.67 -8.21
CA PHE A 21 -8.05 0.16 -6.89
C PHE A 21 -9.18 0.95 -6.22
N SER A 22 -9.93 0.27 -5.34
CA SER A 22 -10.93 0.88 -4.47
C SER A 22 -10.41 1.02 -3.06
N PHE A 23 -10.85 2.08 -2.38
CA PHE A 23 -10.45 2.38 -1.02
C PHE A 23 -11.68 2.64 -0.14
N THR A 24 -11.91 1.77 0.84
CA THR A 24 -13.12 1.78 1.67
C THR A 24 -12.80 1.55 3.14
N PRO A 25 -13.35 2.35 4.07
CA PRO A 25 -13.28 2.01 5.50
C PRO A 25 -13.90 0.64 5.81
N SER A 26 -13.23 -0.11 6.68
CA SER A 26 -13.69 -1.43 7.10
C SER A 26 -14.95 -1.35 7.96
N ALA A 27 -15.71 -2.44 7.99
CA ALA A 27 -16.87 -2.58 8.87
C ALA A 27 -16.48 -2.62 10.36
N GLN A 28 -15.24 -2.99 10.67
CA GLN A 28 -14.76 -3.23 12.03
C GLN A 28 -14.29 -1.95 12.72
N SER A 29 -13.63 -1.06 11.98
CA SER A 29 -13.09 0.17 12.54
C SER A 29 -12.92 1.23 11.45
N PRO A 30 -13.28 2.49 11.71
CA PRO A 30 -13.00 3.59 10.78
C PRO A 30 -11.50 3.83 10.60
N ARG A 31 -10.66 3.28 11.48
CA ARG A 31 -9.19 3.39 11.38
C ARG A 31 -8.61 2.39 10.38
N LEU A 32 -9.27 1.26 10.18
CA LEU A 32 -8.83 0.23 9.27
C LEU A 32 -9.46 0.48 7.90
N LEU A 33 -8.61 0.64 6.90
CA LEU A 33 -9.02 0.93 5.53
C LEU A 33 -8.72 -0.27 4.64
N GLU A 34 -9.69 -0.66 3.84
CA GLU A 34 -9.62 -1.76 2.90
C GLU A 34 -9.26 -1.21 1.53
N LEU A 35 -8.12 -1.66 1.01
CA LEU A 35 -7.64 -1.36 -0.33
C LEU A 35 -7.77 -2.63 -1.16
N THR A 36 -8.60 -2.58 -2.20
CA THR A 36 -8.78 -3.71 -3.11
C THR A 36 -8.35 -3.32 -4.52
N PHE A 37 -7.36 -4.02 -5.07
CA PHE A 37 -6.94 -3.85 -6.46
C PHE A 37 -7.96 -4.52 -7.39
N SER A 38 -8.30 -3.83 -8.48
CA SER A 38 -9.20 -4.35 -9.51
C SER A 38 -8.60 -5.58 -10.21
N ALA A 39 -9.45 -6.46 -10.71
CA ALA A 39 -9.02 -7.66 -11.44
C ALA A 39 -8.15 -7.33 -12.65
N GLU A 40 -8.41 -6.20 -13.32
CA GLU A 40 -7.61 -5.71 -14.45
C GLU A 40 -6.18 -5.37 -14.00
N THR A 41 -6.04 -4.56 -12.95
CA THR A 41 -4.74 -4.17 -12.41
C THR A 41 -3.95 -5.37 -11.90
N THR A 42 -4.61 -6.28 -11.17
CA THR A 42 -3.99 -7.51 -10.68
C THR A 42 -3.47 -8.36 -11.84
N THR A 43 -4.28 -8.56 -12.88
CA THR A 43 -3.88 -9.35 -14.06
C THR A 43 -2.69 -8.73 -14.79
N GLN A 44 -2.73 -7.42 -15.05
CA GLN A 44 -1.64 -6.71 -15.71
C GLN A 44 -0.35 -6.72 -14.88
N PHE A 45 -0.46 -6.56 -13.55
CA PHE A 45 0.67 -6.66 -12.64
C PHE A 45 1.33 -8.03 -12.75
N LEU A 46 0.55 -9.12 -12.64
CA LEU A 46 1.05 -10.49 -12.71
C LEU A 46 1.73 -10.80 -14.04
N GLN A 47 1.19 -10.30 -15.16
CA GLN A 47 1.81 -10.44 -16.47
C GLN A 47 3.20 -9.76 -16.54
N GLN A 48 3.33 -8.55 -16.00
CA GLN A 48 4.61 -7.82 -16.03
C GLN A 48 5.67 -8.43 -15.10
N VAL A 49 5.24 -9.02 -13.97
CA VAL A 49 6.14 -9.66 -13.00
C VAL A 49 6.32 -11.17 -13.22
N ALA A 50 5.71 -11.74 -14.26
CA ALA A 50 5.78 -13.18 -14.57
C ALA A 50 7.23 -13.64 -14.81
N GLN A 51 8.06 -12.77 -15.40
CA GLN A 51 9.46 -13.06 -15.68
C GLN A 51 10.33 -13.25 -14.42
N TRP A 52 9.89 -12.75 -13.25
CA TRP A 52 10.63 -12.84 -12.00
C TRP A 52 9.91 -13.78 -11.03
N PRO A 53 10.42 -15.00 -10.82
CA PRO A 53 9.87 -15.88 -9.80
C PRO A 53 10.24 -15.36 -8.40
N VAL A 54 9.56 -15.86 -7.35
CA VAL A 54 9.76 -15.37 -5.97
C VAL A 54 11.22 -15.49 -5.51
N GLN A 55 11.90 -16.56 -5.91
CA GLN A 55 13.30 -16.79 -5.62
C GLN A 55 14.19 -15.66 -6.19
N ALA A 56 13.85 -15.11 -7.35
CA ALA A 56 14.61 -13.97 -7.91
C ALA A 56 14.46 -12.72 -7.03
N LEU A 57 13.28 -12.50 -6.43
CA LEU A 57 13.05 -11.41 -5.47
C LEU A 57 13.83 -11.63 -4.17
N GLU A 58 14.01 -12.88 -3.74
CA GLU A 58 14.80 -13.24 -2.56
C GLU A 58 16.28 -12.93 -2.78
N TYR A 59 16.85 -13.40 -3.89
CA TYR A 59 18.28 -13.26 -4.20
C TYR A 59 18.69 -11.84 -4.63
N LYS A 60 17.81 -11.09 -5.32
CA LYS A 60 18.11 -9.75 -5.85
C LYS A 60 17.18 -8.70 -5.26
N SER A 61 17.60 -8.10 -4.15
CA SER A 61 16.82 -7.11 -3.39
C SER A 61 16.35 -5.90 -4.22
N PHE A 62 17.07 -5.51 -5.29
CA PHE A 62 16.64 -4.42 -6.17
C PHE A 62 15.31 -4.72 -6.86
N LEU A 63 15.05 -5.99 -7.22
CA LEU A 63 13.82 -6.37 -7.91
C LEU A 63 12.57 -6.12 -7.06
N ARG A 64 12.70 -6.15 -5.73
CA ARG A 64 11.60 -5.83 -4.80
C ARG A 64 11.10 -4.39 -4.97
N PHE A 65 12.01 -3.46 -5.27
CA PHE A 65 11.63 -2.07 -5.60
C PHE A 65 11.07 -1.94 -7.01
N GLN A 66 11.59 -2.73 -7.95
CA GLN A 66 11.12 -2.73 -9.32
C GLN A 66 9.66 -3.22 -9.42
N VAL A 67 9.31 -4.32 -8.73
CA VAL A 67 7.93 -4.82 -8.70
C VAL A 67 6.98 -3.82 -8.02
N GLY A 68 7.45 -3.15 -6.96
CA GLY A 68 6.70 -2.05 -6.34
C GLY A 68 6.43 -0.91 -7.32
N LYS A 69 7.45 -0.49 -8.07
CA LYS A 69 7.30 0.58 -9.07
C LYS A 69 6.29 0.21 -10.16
N ILE A 70 6.35 -1.03 -10.67
CA ILE A 70 5.41 -1.50 -11.70
C ILE A 70 3.96 -1.41 -11.20
N LEU A 71 3.70 -1.82 -9.95
CA LEU A 71 2.36 -1.73 -9.36
C LEU A 71 1.89 -0.27 -9.23
N ASP A 72 2.77 0.64 -8.81
CA ASP A 72 2.46 2.07 -8.71
C ASP A 72 2.19 2.71 -10.07
N ASP A 73 3.00 2.37 -11.08
CA ASP A 73 2.86 2.86 -12.46
C ASP A 73 1.51 2.42 -13.07
N LEU A 74 1.06 1.19 -12.78
CA LEU A 74 -0.27 0.68 -13.17
C LEU A 74 -1.42 1.43 -12.47
N CYS A 75 -1.17 1.97 -11.28
CA CYS A 75 -2.13 2.76 -10.52
C CYS A 75 -1.98 4.28 -10.75
N GLY A 76 -1.32 4.69 -11.83
CA GLY A 76 -1.12 6.11 -12.18
C GLY A 76 -0.30 6.90 -11.16
N ASN A 77 0.62 6.24 -10.45
CA ASN A 77 1.46 6.79 -9.37
C ASN A 77 0.69 7.39 -8.18
N GLN A 78 -0.55 6.95 -7.96
CA GLN A 78 -1.39 7.40 -6.84
C GLN A 78 -1.32 6.48 -5.61
N LEU A 79 -0.85 5.24 -5.79
CA LEU A 79 -0.81 4.24 -4.72
C LEU A 79 0.21 4.60 -3.65
N GLN A 80 1.43 5.00 -4.05
CA GLN A 80 2.49 5.40 -3.13
C GLN A 80 2.14 6.55 -2.18
N PRO A 81 1.70 7.72 -2.65
CA PRO A 81 1.36 8.82 -1.75
C PRO A 81 0.19 8.47 -0.83
N LEU A 82 -0.78 7.68 -1.32
CA LEU A 82 -1.93 7.24 -0.52
C LEU A 82 -1.50 6.34 0.65
N LEU A 83 -0.73 5.29 0.37
CA LEU A 83 -0.25 4.35 1.40
C LEU A 83 0.54 5.07 2.51
N ILE A 84 1.42 6.00 2.13
CA ILE A 84 2.22 6.77 3.08
C ILE A 84 1.33 7.69 3.91
N LYS A 85 0.40 8.42 3.27
CA LYS A 85 -0.53 9.31 3.97
C LYS A 85 -1.34 8.54 5.01
N THR A 86 -1.96 7.44 4.61
CA THR A 86 -2.83 6.64 5.48
C THR A 86 -2.07 6.06 6.68
N LEU A 87 -0.85 5.55 6.48
CA LEU A 87 -0.09 4.96 7.59
C LEU A 87 0.57 5.98 8.51
N LEU A 88 0.92 7.16 8.00
CA LEU A 88 1.41 8.25 8.84
C LEU A 88 0.28 8.97 9.58
N ASP A 89 -0.97 8.82 9.14
CA ASP A 89 -2.12 9.36 9.84
C ASP A 89 -2.44 8.54 11.10
N ARG A 90 -2.38 9.21 12.25
CA ARG A 90 -2.72 8.63 13.56
C ARG A 90 -4.19 8.22 13.65
N ALA A 91 -5.07 8.79 12.84
CA ALA A 91 -6.49 8.44 12.82
C ALA A 91 -6.73 7.08 12.14
N GLU A 92 -5.98 6.76 11.09
CA GLU A 92 -6.18 5.60 10.22
C GLU A 92 -5.12 4.51 10.52
N GLY A 93 -3.90 4.66 10.03
CA GLY A 93 -2.73 3.90 10.50
C GLY A 93 -2.73 2.40 10.17
N ALA A 94 -3.80 1.85 9.59
CA ALA A 94 -3.93 0.43 9.27
C ALA A 94 -4.62 0.20 7.92
N LEU A 95 -4.13 -0.78 7.18
CA LEU A 95 -4.59 -1.14 5.85
C LEU A 95 -4.83 -2.66 5.76
N LEU A 96 -5.97 -3.05 5.20
CA LEU A 96 -6.24 -4.40 4.70
C LEU A 96 -6.13 -4.36 3.18
N ILE A 97 -5.25 -5.16 2.59
CA ILE A 97 -4.91 -5.05 1.17
C ILE A 97 -5.21 -6.38 0.47
N ASN A 98 -6.06 -6.32 -0.54
CA ASN A 98 -6.48 -7.46 -1.35
C ASN A 98 -6.31 -7.17 -2.83
N GLY A 99 -6.11 -8.21 -3.64
CA GLY A 99 -6.18 -8.13 -5.09
C GLY A 99 -7.30 -9.02 -5.61
N GLU A 100 -8.22 -8.47 -6.39
CA GLU A 100 -9.25 -9.27 -7.04
C GLU A 100 -8.59 -10.34 -7.93
N GLY A 101 -9.00 -11.59 -7.72
CA GLY A 101 -8.47 -12.76 -8.42
C GLY A 101 -7.25 -13.42 -7.77
N ILE A 102 -6.78 -12.96 -6.60
CA ILE A 102 -5.78 -13.66 -5.78
C ILE A 102 -6.43 -14.05 -4.44
N ASP A 103 -7.13 -15.18 -4.43
CA ASP A 103 -7.92 -15.65 -3.28
C ASP A 103 -7.68 -17.13 -2.94
N HIS A 104 -6.91 -17.85 -3.77
CA HIS A 104 -6.65 -19.27 -3.58
C HIS A 104 -5.21 -19.58 -3.19
N VAL A 105 -5.01 -20.61 -2.36
CA VAL A 105 -3.68 -21.01 -1.84
C VAL A 105 -2.70 -21.42 -2.95
N SER A 106 -3.22 -21.87 -4.11
CA SER A 106 -2.39 -22.17 -5.28
C SER A 106 -1.68 -20.94 -5.84
N GLN A 107 -2.12 -19.73 -5.47
CA GLN A 107 -1.55 -18.46 -5.92
C GLN A 107 -0.62 -17.82 -4.86
N ALA A 108 -0.02 -18.66 -3.99
CA ALA A 108 0.83 -18.19 -2.91
C ALA A 108 2.02 -17.36 -3.41
N GLU A 109 2.59 -17.70 -4.58
CA GLU A 109 3.69 -16.94 -5.15
C GLU A 109 3.25 -15.52 -5.56
N GLU A 110 2.07 -15.40 -6.17
CA GLU A 110 1.45 -14.14 -6.56
C GLU A 110 1.14 -13.26 -5.34
N MET A 111 0.62 -13.87 -4.26
CA MET A 111 0.41 -13.18 -2.98
C MET A 111 1.72 -12.59 -2.43
N VAL A 112 2.81 -13.36 -2.48
CA VAL A 112 4.13 -12.89 -2.04
C VAL A 112 4.62 -11.74 -2.92
N LYS A 113 4.45 -11.81 -4.25
CA LYS A 113 4.83 -10.73 -5.16
C LYS A 113 4.07 -9.45 -4.88
N LEU A 114 2.75 -9.54 -4.69
CA LEU A 114 1.88 -8.40 -4.39
C LEU A 114 2.26 -7.75 -3.05
N ALA A 115 2.39 -8.55 -1.98
CA ALA A 115 2.79 -8.05 -0.66
C ALA A 115 4.18 -7.41 -0.69
N THR A 116 5.13 -8.02 -1.41
CA THR A 116 6.48 -7.48 -1.58
C THR A 116 6.46 -6.14 -2.30
N ALA A 117 5.66 -6.00 -3.37
CA ALA A 117 5.52 -4.78 -4.13
C ALA A 117 5.02 -3.63 -3.25
N VAL A 118 3.92 -3.84 -2.52
CA VAL A 118 3.34 -2.84 -1.62
C VAL A 118 4.34 -2.42 -0.53
N ALA A 119 4.97 -3.39 0.16
CA ALA A 119 5.90 -3.10 1.25
C ALA A 119 7.12 -2.27 0.81
N HIS A 120 7.67 -2.57 -0.37
CA HIS A 120 8.88 -1.89 -0.87
C HIS A 120 8.58 -0.54 -1.52
N LEU A 121 7.37 -0.37 -2.06
CA LEU A 121 6.86 0.89 -2.57
C LEU A 121 6.79 1.96 -1.47
N MET A 122 6.49 1.56 -0.23
CA MET A 122 6.50 2.43 0.95
C MET A 122 7.91 2.71 1.47
N SER A 123 8.76 1.68 1.51
CA SER A 123 10.13 1.75 2.06
C SER A 123 11.05 2.69 1.29
N PHE A 124 10.80 2.86 -0.02
CA PHE A 124 11.61 3.73 -0.88
C PHE A 124 11.42 5.23 -0.58
N GLN A 125 10.20 5.67 -0.26
CA GLN A 125 9.91 7.09 -0.02
C GLN A 125 10.22 7.55 1.40
N LEU A 126 10.08 6.71 2.41
CA LEU A 126 10.46 7.09 3.78
C LEU A 126 11.95 7.50 3.83
N ARG A 127 12.80 6.78 3.09
CA ARG A 127 14.23 7.12 2.90
C ARG A 127 14.49 8.40 2.10
N ARG A 128 13.56 8.82 1.24
CA ARG A 128 13.67 10.06 0.45
C ARG A 128 13.18 11.28 1.24
N HIS A 129 12.11 11.10 2.02
CA HIS A 129 11.58 12.11 2.94
C HIS A 129 12.58 12.43 4.06
N GLU A 130 13.18 11.41 4.70
CA GLU A 130 14.26 11.65 5.68
C GLU A 130 15.45 12.39 5.06
N ARG A 131 15.86 12.07 3.82
CA ARG A 131 16.96 12.79 3.14
C ARG A 131 16.64 14.23 2.75
N SER A 132 15.36 14.60 2.64
CA SER A 132 14.93 15.97 2.38
C SER A 132 14.84 16.77 3.69
N VAL A 133 14.36 16.14 4.77
CA VAL A 133 14.18 16.77 6.09
C VAL A 133 15.49 16.86 6.89
N LEU A 134 16.42 15.91 6.75
CA LEU A 134 17.70 15.91 7.49
C LEU A 134 18.84 16.70 6.80
N ARG A 135 18.61 17.20 5.58
CA ARG A 135 19.63 17.95 4.81
C ARG A 135 19.89 19.39 5.28
N PRO A 136 18.94 20.15 5.86
CA PRO A 136 19.19 21.52 6.30
C PRO A 136 20.11 21.61 7.53
N LEU A 137 20.18 20.55 8.35
CA LEU A 137 20.93 20.57 9.62
C LEU A 137 22.44 20.36 9.49
N ARG A 138 22.94 20.20 8.26
CA ARG A 138 24.38 19.95 7.99
C ARG A 138 25.07 21.13 7.28
N GLY A 139 24.49 22.33 7.39
CA GLY A 139 24.95 23.57 6.76
C GLY A 139 25.50 24.64 7.70
N GLU A 140 25.27 24.58 9.01
CA GLU A 140 25.88 25.53 9.97
C GLU A 140 27.20 24.96 10.50
N LYS A 141 28.25 25.04 9.67
CA LYS A 141 29.62 25.01 10.18
C LYS A 141 29.97 26.43 10.63
N CYS A 142 30.38 26.54 11.90
CA CYS A 142 30.92 27.72 12.56
C CYS A 142 31.66 28.66 11.61
N ARG A 143 31.27 29.94 11.64
CA ARG A 143 32.22 31.03 11.45
C ARG A 143 33.00 31.26 12.73
#